data_AF-A0A0S7YLU2-F1
#
_entry.id   AF-A0A0S7YLU2-F1
#
_cell.length_a   1.000
_cell.length_b   1.000
_cell.length_c   1.000
_cell.angle_alpha   90.00
_cell.angle_beta   90.00
_cell.angle_gamma   90.00
#
_symmetry.space_group_name_H-M   'P 1'
#
loop_
_entity.id
_entity.type
_entity.pdbx_description
1 polymer ?
#
loop_
_entity_poly.entity_id
_entity_poly.type
_entity_poly.pdbx_seq_one_letter_code
_entity_poly.pdbx_strand_id
1 'polypeptide(L)'
;MKKTDLYSHAHAFIAGIRVCEFRKAGQPTVDDVCNLLSMSTEQGHHICNKLAELDVIECVEGAFGIRVFIRDHLKLEEIPRGETGSSMEDELKKFQDSKKEFSKKIESIQAAQAEKKKSLFAEVEKKLKEQMDKNKS
;
A
#
# COMPACT_ATOMS: atom_id res chain seq x y z
N MET A 1 -18.01 2.52 -23.25
CA MET A 1 -18.13 1.81 -21.96
C MET A 1 -18.52 2.86 -20.93
N LYS A 2 -19.66 2.73 -20.23
CA LYS A 2 -20.01 3.70 -19.17
C LYS A 2 -18.88 3.64 -18.14
N LYS A 3 -18.26 4.78 -17.82
CA LYS A 3 -17.38 4.87 -16.65
C LYS A 3 -18.23 4.54 -15.43
N THR A 4 -18.01 3.37 -14.87
CA THR A 4 -18.64 2.95 -13.63
C THR A 4 -17.90 3.64 -12.49
N ASP A 5 -18.64 4.37 -11.65
CA ASP A 5 -18.10 5.05 -10.48
C ASP A 5 -17.68 4.04 -9.39
N LEU A 6 -17.04 4.53 -8.32
CA LEU A 6 -16.63 3.70 -7.19
C LEU A 6 -17.84 3.01 -6.55
N TYR A 7 -18.98 3.71 -6.44
CA TYR A 7 -20.22 3.16 -5.92
C TYR A 7 -20.64 1.89 -6.69
N SER A 8 -20.74 1.97 -8.02
CA SER A 8 -21.15 0.86 -8.87
C SER A 8 -20.18 -0.32 -8.79
N HIS A 9 -18.87 -0.04 -8.81
CA HIS A 9 -17.85 -1.06 -8.67
C HIS A 9 -17.88 -1.72 -7.30
N ALA A 10 -18.07 -0.95 -6.24
CA ALA A 10 -18.15 -1.46 -4.88
C ALA A 10 -19.34 -2.42 -4.69
N HIS A 11 -20.52 -2.06 -5.20
CA HIS A 11 -21.68 -2.94 -5.18
C HIS A 11 -21.45 -4.23 -5.96
N ALA A 12 -20.86 -4.14 -7.15
CA ALA A 12 -20.51 -5.32 -7.95
C ALA A 12 -19.50 -6.20 -7.23
N PHE A 13 -18.49 -5.60 -6.58
CA PHE A 13 -17.46 -6.30 -5.82
C PHE A 13 -18.06 -7.06 -4.63
N ILE A 14 -18.90 -6.41 -3.81
CA ILE A 14 -19.61 -7.07 -2.70
C ILE A 14 -20.51 -8.20 -3.19
N ALA A 15 -21.24 -7.99 -4.29
CA ALA A 15 -22.04 -9.05 -4.89
C ALA A 15 -21.17 -10.23 -5.33
N GLY A 16 -19.99 -9.95 -5.91
CA GLY A 16 -19.01 -10.96 -6.30
C GLY A 16 -18.50 -11.79 -5.12
N ILE A 17 -18.20 -11.15 -3.98
CA ILE A 17 -17.81 -11.84 -2.73
C ILE A 17 -18.89 -12.84 -2.34
N ARG A 18 -20.15 -12.40 -2.24
CA ARG A 18 -21.29 -13.26 -1.85
C ARG A 18 -21.47 -14.44 -2.78
N VAL A 19 -21.31 -14.22 -4.09
CA VAL A 19 -21.40 -15.30 -5.09
C VAL A 19 -20.25 -16.30 -4.91
N CYS A 20 -19.02 -15.84 -4.67
CA CYS A 20 -17.90 -16.74 -4.44
C CYS A 20 -18.03 -17.53 -3.13
N GLU A 21 -18.48 -16.89 -2.04
CA GLU A 21 -18.80 -17.56 -0.77
C GLU A 21 -19.83 -18.67 -0.97
N PHE A 22 -20.91 -18.38 -1.70
CA PHE A 22 -21.95 -19.35 -2.03
C PHE A 22 -21.41 -20.54 -2.85
N ARG A 23 -20.49 -20.28 -3.81
CA ARG A 23 -19.96 -21.32 -4.71
C ARG A 23 -18.93 -22.24 -4.06
N LYS A 24 -18.06 -21.73 -3.19
CA LYS A 24 -16.86 -22.45 -2.71
C LYS A 24 -16.93 -22.87 -1.24
N ALA A 25 -18.01 -22.54 -0.52
CA ALA A 25 -18.18 -22.80 0.91
C ALA A 25 -17.00 -22.28 1.76
N GLY A 26 -16.41 -21.14 1.37
CA GLY A 26 -15.27 -20.53 2.06
C GLY A 26 -15.02 -19.10 1.59
N GLN A 27 -14.20 -18.38 2.35
CA GLN A 27 -13.94 -16.97 2.09
C GLN A 27 -13.13 -16.77 0.80
N PRO A 28 -13.63 -15.99 -0.18
CA PRO A 28 -12.92 -15.75 -1.42
C PRO A 28 -11.67 -14.90 -1.23
N THR A 29 -10.73 -15.06 -2.16
CA THR A 29 -9.62 -14.13 -2.33
C THR A 29 -10.02 -12.95 -3.21
N VAL A 30 -9.23 -11.86 -3.19
CA VAL A 30 -9.40 -10.76 -4.15
C VAL A 30 -9.38 -11.28 -5.59
N ASP A 31 -8.44 -12.15 -5.92
CA ASP A 31 -8.32 -12.74 -7.27
C ASP A 31 -9.55 -13.55 -7.68
N ASP A 32 -10.16 -14.28 -6.75
CA ASP A 32 -11.40 -15.02 -7.02
C ASP A 32 -12.54 -14.09 -7.45
N VAL A 33 -12.66 -12.93 -6.79
CA VAL A 33 -13.68 -11.92 -7.10
C VAL A 33 -13.34 -11.22 -8.43
N CYS A 34 -12.08 -10.86 -8.66
CA CYS A 34 -11.61 -10.30 -9.94
C CYS A 34 -11.91 -11.22 -11.11
N ASN A 35 -11.60 -12.51 -10.97
CA ASN A 35 -11.86 -13.53 -11.98
C ASN A 35 -13.37 -13.67 -12.25
N LEU A 36 -14.20 -13.63 -11.20
CA LEU A 36 -15.66 -13.69 -11.34
C LEU A 36 -16.21 -12.48 -12.11
N LEU A 37 -15.72 -11.28 -11.79
CA LEU A 37 -16.22 -10.02 -12.36
C LEU A 37 -15.50 -9.62 -13.67
N SER A 38 -14.54 -10.42 -14.13
CA SER A 38 -13.68 -10.10 -15.28
C SER A 38 -12.99 -8.74 -15.14
N MET A 39 -12.52 -8.44 -13.92
CA MET A 39 -11.79 -7.21 -13.59
C MET A 39 -10.29 -7.48 -13.52
N SER A 40 -9.48 -6.44 -13.75
CA SER A 40 -8.04 -6.56 -13.52
C SER A 40 -7.74 -6.71 -12.03
N THR A 41 -6.63 -7.37 -11.70
CA THR A 41 -6.21 -7.56 -10.30
C THR A 41 -5.92 -6.22 -9.64
N GLU A 42 -5.31 -5.28 -10.35
CA GLU A 42 -5.03 -3.93 -9.86
C GLU A 42 -6.31 -3.19 -9.50
N GLN A 43 -7.35 -3.32 -10.34
CA GLN A 43 -8.65 -2.71 -10.08
C GLN A 43 -9.32 -3.34 -8.86
N GLY A 44 -9.27 -4.66 -8.73
CA GLY A 44 -9.80 -5.35 -7.56
C GLY A 44 -9.07 -5.00 -6.27
N HIS A 45 -7.75 -4.88 -6.29
CA HIS A 45 -6.97 -4.46 -5.13
C HIS A 45 -7.25 -3.00 -4.74
N HIS A 46 -7.35 -2.10 -5.72
CA HIS A 46 -7.76 -0.71 -5.47
C HIS A 46 -9.14 -0.65 -4.80
N ILE A 47 -10.12 -1.43 -5.28
CA ILE A 47 -11.44 -1.52 -4.65
C ILE A 47 -11.36 -2.16 -3.25
N CYS A 48 -10.59 -3.25 -3.02
CA CYS A 48 -10.43 -3.85 -1.67
C CYS A 48 -9.95 -2.79 -0.69
N ASN A 49 -8.91 -2.04 -1.07
CA ASN A 49 -8.31 -1.03 -0.21
C ASN A 49 -9.31 0.07 0.15
N LYS A 50 -10.06 0.59 -0.83
CA LYS A 50 -11.11 1.59 -0.58
C LYS A 50 -12.20 1.08 0.34
N LEU A 51 -12.66 -0.15 0.12
CA LEU A 51 -13.71 -0.74 0.94
C LEU A 51 -13.23 -1.10 2.35
N ALA A 52 -11.96 -1.45 2.51
CA ALA A 52 -11.35 -1.64 3.81
C ALA A 52 -11.19 -0.30 4.57
N GLU A 53 -10.78 0.78 3.89
CA GLU A 53 -10.72 2.14 4.46
C GLU A 53 -12.09 2.63 4.97
N LEU A 54 -13.17 2.22 4.30
CA LEU A 54 -14.55 2.55 4.68
C LEU A 54 -15.16 1.55 5.68
N ASP A 55 -14.38 0.59 6.19
CA ASP A 55 -14.86 -0.48 7.09
C ASP A 55 -16.05 -1.29 6.51
N VAL A 56 -16.18 -1.34 5.18
CA VAL A 56 -17.20 -2.13 4.47
C VAL A 56 -16.79 -3.60 4.47
N ILE A 57 -15.49 -3.85 4.24
CA ILE A 57 -14.89 -5.18 4.23
C ILE A 57 -13.66 -5.24 5.12
N GLU A 58 -13.25 -6.46 5.45
CA GLU A 58 -11.98 -6.77 6.08
C GLU A 58 -11.13 -7.57 5.09
N CYS A 59 -9.91 -7.10 4.79
CA CYS A 59 -8.95 -7.81 3.94
C CYS A 59 -7.92 -8.48 4.89
N VAL A 60 -7.82 -9.83 4.89
CA VAL A 60 -6.86 -10.60 5.70
C VAL A 60 -5.84 -11.27 4.79
N GLU A 61 -4.57 -10.95 4.98
CA GLU A 61 -3.48 -11.54 4.20
C GLU A 61 -3.16 -12.97 4.69
N GLY A 62 -3.08 -13.92 3.74
CA GLY A 62 -2.72 -15.30 4.03
C GLY A 62 -1.77 -15.87 2.98
N ALA A 63 -1.31 -17.10 3.19
CA ALA A 63 -0.34 -17.78 2.33
C ALA A 63 -0.80 -17.95 0.87
N PHE A 64 -2.10 -17.85 0.59
CA PHE A 64 -2.70 -18.04 -0.73
C PHE A 64 -3.40 -16.77 -1.24
N GLY A 65 -2.97 -15.60 -0.76
CA GLY A 65 -3.49 -14.30 -1.15
C GLY A 65 -4.37 -13.66 -0.07
N ILE A 66 -4.94 -12.51 -0.43
CA ILE A 66 -5.75 -11.68 0.46
C ILE A 66 -7.20 -12.19 0.44
N ARG A 67 -7.68 -12.67 1.59
CA ARG A 67 -9.07 -13.06 1.80
C ARG A 67 -9.91 -11.85 2.17
N VAL A 68 -11.12 -11.76 1.61
CA VAL A 68 -12.00 -10.59 1.80
C VAL A 68 -13.26 -10.99 2.53
N PHE A 69 -13.59 -10.32 3.64
CA PHE A 69 -14.77 -10.57 4.48
C PHE A 69 -15.70 -9.37 4.45
N ILE A 70 -17.01 -9.58 4.31
CA ILE A 70 -17.98 -8.49 4.37
C ILE A 70 -18.24 -8.15 5.85
N ARG A 71 -17.99 -6.90 6.25
CA ARG A 71 -18.31 -6.39 7.59
C ARG A 71 -19.67 -5.71 7.60
N ASP A 72 -19.74 -4.56 6.93
CA ASP A 72 -20.95 -3.75 6.86
C ASP A 72 -21.15 -3.23 5.44
N HIS A 73 -21.96 -3.96 4.68
CA HIS A 73 -22.25 -3.61 3.29
C HIS A 73 -23.17 -2.39 3.16
N LEU A 74 -23.82 -1.91 4.23
CA LEU A 74 -24.71 -0.75 4.16
C LEU A 74 -23.93 0.56 4.04
N LYS A 75 -22.68 0.58 4.52
CA LYS A 75 -21.76 1.71 4.35
C LYS A 75 -21.46 2.05 2.89
N LEU A 76 -21.75 1.14 1.96
CA LEU A 76 -21.69 1.45 0.53
C LEU A 76 -22.62 2.61 0.14
N GLU A 77 -23.74 2.79 0.84
CA GLU A 77 -24.68 3.88 0.55
C GLU A 77 -24.15 5.26 0.98
N GLU A 78 -23.06 5.30 1.75
CA GLU A 78 -22.35 6.53 2.09
C GLU A 78 -21.40 6.98 0.97
N ILE A 79 -21.10 6.09 0.00
CA ILE A 79 -20.24 6.41 -1.13
C ILE A 79 -21.00 7.35 -2.10
N PRO A 80 -20.46 8.54 -2.42
CA PRO A 80 -21.09 9.44 -3.38
C PRO A 80 -21.32 8.76 -4.73
N ARG A 81 -22.54 8.90 -5.28
CA ARG A 81 -22.89 8.40 -6.61
C ARG A 81 -22.46 9.43 -7.67
N GLY A 82 -21.90 8.96 -8.78
CA GLY A 82 -21.38 9.79 -9.87
C GLY A 82 -19.86 9.97 -9.86
N GLU A 83 -19.36 10.72 -10.84
CA GLU A 83 -17.92 11.02 -10.99
C GLU A 83 -17.45 12.03 -9.93
N THR A 84 -17.22 11.57 -8.70
CA THR A 84 -16.35 12.28 -7.74
C THR A 84 -14.96 11.68 -7.82
N GLY A 85 -14.09 12.40 -8.51
CA GLY A 85 -12.75 11.98 -8.92
C GLY A 85 -11.80 11.64 -7.77
N SER A 86 -11.36 10.40 -7.76
CA SER A 86 -9.95 10.06 -7.70
C SER A 86 -9.81 8.96 -8.73
N SER A 87 -9.46 9.30 -9.97
CA SER A 87 -9.30 8.26 -10.96
C SER A 87 -8.13 7.37 -10.53
N MET A 88 -8.09 6.13 -11.02
CA MET A 88 -6.97 5.22 -10.74
C MET A 88 -5.62 5.88 -11.10
N GLU A 89 -5.61 6.77 -12.10
CA GLU A 89 -4.44 7.58 -12.44
C GLU A 89 -4.02 8.56 -11.35
N ASP A 90 -4.95 9.19 -10.62
CA ASP A 90 -4.64 10.10 -9.52
C ASP A 90 -4.03 9.35 -8.32
N GLU A 91 -4.48 8.12 -8.06
CA GLU A 91 -3.90 7.28 -7.02
C GLU A 91 -2.54 6.73 -7.42
N LEU A 92 -2.36 6.36 -8.69
CA LEU A 92 -1.04 6.02 -9.23
C LEU A 92 -0.05 7.18 -9.05
N LYS A 93 -0.47 8.42 -9.34
CA LYS A 93 0.37 9.60 -9.12
C LYS A 93 0.75 9.77 -7.66
N LYS A 94 -0.23 9.71 -6.74
CA LYS A 94 0.04 9.79 -5.29
C LYS A 94 1.01 8.70 -4.81
N PHE A 95 0.87 7.47 -5.34
CA PHE A 95 1.77 6.36 -5.02
C PHE A 95 3.18 6.58 -5.58
N GLN A 96 3.31 7.07 -6.81
CA GLN A 96 4.62 7.39 -7.39
C GLN A 96 5.31 8.53 -6.61
N ASP A 97 4.56 9.54 -6.19
CA ASP A 97 5.10 10.67 -5.44
C ASP A 97 5.52 10.26 -4.01
N SER A 98 4.76 9.40 -3.34
CA SER A 98 5.17 8.85 -2.03
C SER A 98 6.43 7.98 -2.13
N LYS A 99 6.60 7.21 -3.21
CA LYS A 99 7.83 6.45 -3.52
C LYS A 99 9.03 7.38 -3.71
N LYS A 100 8.87 8.49 -4.44
CA LYS A 100 9.95 9.48 -4.64
C LYS A 100 10.39 10.12 -3.34
N GLU A 101 9.44 10.53 -2.50
CA GLU A 101 9.73 11.11 -1.18
C GLU A 101 10.43 10.12 -0.25
N PHE A 102 10.02 8.84 -0.28
CA PHE A 102 10.67 7.78 0.47
C PHE A 102 12.12 7.54 0.01
N SER A 103 12.37 7.50 -1.30
CA SER A 103 13.72 7.35 -1.85
C SER A 103 14.64 8.50 -1.44
N LYS A 104 14.17 9.76 -1.51
CA LYS A 104 14.93 10.93 -1.03
C LYS A 104 15.28 10.83 0.46
N LYS A 105 14.36 10.35 1.28
CA LYS A 105 14.63 10.09 2.71
C LYS A 105 15.71 9.04 2.91
N ILE A 106 15.70 7.96 2.14
CA ILE A 106 16.76 6.94 2.21
C ILE A 106 18.11 7.52 1.80
N GLU A 107 18.15 8.28 0.70
CA GLU A 107 19.38 8.93 0.23
C GLU A 107 19.96 9.90 1.26
N SER A 108 19.11 10.74 1.89
CA SER A 108 19.55 11.65 2.95
C SER A 108 20.08 10.93 4.19
N ILE A 109 19.46 9.80 4.59
CA ILE A 109 19.94 8.97 5.71
C ILE A 109 21.29 8.34 5.36
N GLN A 110 21.47 7.83 4.15
CA GLN A 110 22.73 7.25 3.69
C GLN A 110 23.84 8.30 3.62
N ALA A 111 23.54 9.50 3.11
CA ALA A 111 24.49 10.62 3.08
C ALA A 111 24.92 11.03 4.49
N ALA A 112 23.96 11.19 5.42
CA ALA A 112 24.24 11.53 6.82
C ALA A 112 25.07 10.44 7.53
N GLN A 113 24.82 9.16 7.23
CA GLN A 113 25.62 8.06 7.76
C GLN A 113 27.05 8.04 7.20
N ALA A 114 27.23 8.35 5.90
CA ALA A 114 28.55 8.43 5.29
C ALA A 114 29.38 9.59 5.86
N GLU A 115 28.75 10.74 6.08
CA GLU A 115 29.39 11.91 6.70
C GLU A 115 29.77 11.62 8.16
N LYS A 116 28.87 11.02 8.94
CA LYS A 116 29.20 10.57 10.31
C LYS A 116 30.37 9.60 10.33
N LYS A 117 30.42 8.61 9.44
CA LYS A 117 31.57 7.69 9.35
C LYS A 117 32.86 8.43 9.08
N LYS A 118 32.89 9.35 8.10
CA LYS A 118 34.09 10.16 7.81
C LYS A 118 34.54 10.99 9.03
N SER A 119 33.60 11.62 9.73
CA SER A 119 33.92 12.40 10.93
C SER A 119 34.50 11.53 12.06
N LEU A 120 33.94 10.33 12.28
CA LEU A 120 34.43 9.39 13.29
C LEU A 120 35.83 8.87 12.94
N PHE A 121 36.09 8.54 11.67
CA PHE A 121 37.44 8.14 11.23
C PHE A 121 38.46 9.26 11.42
N ALA A 122 38.11 10.50 11.06
CA ALA A 122 38.99 11.66 11.26
C ALA A 122 39.29 11.92 12.75
N GLU A 123 38.30 11.75 13.63
CA GLU A 123 38.49 11.91 15.08
C GLU A 123 39.38 10.80 15.66
N VAL A 124 39.21 9.56 15.20
CA VAL A 124 40.04 8.41 15.61
C VAL A 124 41.49 8.60 15.15
N GLU A 125 41.72 9.01 13.90
CA GLU A 125 43.09 9.29 13.41
C GLU A 125 43.77 10.41 14.20
N LYS A 126 43.04 11.47 14.52
CA LYS A 126 43.56 12.58 15.31
C LYS A 126 43.97 12.12 16.71
N LYS A 127 43.09 11.37 17.40
CA LYS A 127 43.39 10.79 18.72
C LYS A 127 44.57 9.82 18.69
N LEU A 128 44.70 9.02 17.63
CA LEU A 128 45.81 8.10 17.46
C LEU A 128 47.15 8.84 17.32
N LYS A 129 47.21 9.90 16.49
CA LYS A 129 48.41 10.73 16.33
C LYS A 129 48.80 11.44 17.63
N GLU A 130 47.82 12.03 18.34
CA GLU A 130 48.07 12.70 19.63
C GLU A 130 48.61 11.73 20.71
N GLN A 131 48.16 10.46 20.70
CA GLN A 131 48.70 9.43 21.60
C GLN A 131 50.12 8.98 21.20
N MET A 132 50.41 8.88 19.91
CA MET A 132 51.75 8.53 19.41
C MET A 132 52.78 9.61 19.70
N ASP A 133 52.40 10.89 19.62
CA ASP A 133 53.28 12.02 19.95
C ASP A 133 53.53 12.12 21.46
N LYS A 134 52.55 11.77 22.31
CA LYS A 134 52.72 11.70 23.77
C LYS A 134 53.62 10.55 24.24
N ASN A 135 53.66 9.43 23.51
CA ASN A 135 54.52 8.28 23.83
C ASN A 135 55.96 8.39 23.27
N LYS A 136 56.27 9.45 22.52
CA LYS A 136 57.62 9.73 21.99
C LYS A 136 58.41 10.79 22.78
N SER A 137 57.84 11.30 23.87
CA SER A 137 58.50 12.20 24.84
C SER A 137 58.74 11.48 26.16
#